data_AF-A0A7G5MXV3-F1
#
_entry.id   AF-A0A7G5MXV3-F1
#
_cell.length_a   1.000
_cell.length_b   1.000
_cell.length_c   1.000
_cell.angle_alpha   90.00
_cell.angle_beta   90.00
_cell.angle_gamma   90.00
#
_symmetry.space_group_name_H-M   'P 1'
#
loop_
_entity.id
_entity.type
_entity.pdbx_description
1 polymer ?
#
loop_
_entity_poly.entity_id
_entity_poly.type
_entity_poly.pdbx_seq_one_letter_code
_entity_poly.pdbx_strand_id
1 'polypeptide(L)'
;MKPSSFEDAIRLQFDCLARKVVARTVKNYDRELGRRARRETPFCELSEMELNHIGVLDEYSVEFTSFDVFGSEVRIYDERLCEAIKKLTESRRNILLMSYFLEMTDAEIAEVMEMERFSICRNRLHTLKLIKNMYEEE
;
A
#
# COMPACT_ATOMS: atom_id res chain seq x y z
N MET A 1 -13.30 -30.87 -57.26
CA MET A 1 -12.16 -31.56 -57.92
C MET A 1 -11.25 -32.08 -56.82
N LYS A 2 -10.67 -33.28 -56.96
CA LYS A 2 -9.58 -33.69 -56.07
C LYS A 2 -8.36 -32.82 -56.42
N PRO A 3 -7.64 -32.28 -55.43
CA PRO A 3 -6.42 -31.53 -55.70
C PRO A 3 -5.42 -32.41 -56.46
N SER A 4 -4.65 -31.78 -57.34
CA SER A 4 -3.54 -32.45 -58.03
C SER A 4 -2.46 -32.84 -57.01
N SER A 5 -1.68 -33.89 -57.30
CA SER A 5 -0.55 -34.30 -56.44
C SER A 5 0.44 -33.16 -56.17
N PHE A 6 0.55 -32.22 -57.12
CA PHE A 6 1.36 -31.02 -56.98
C PHE A 6 0.76 -30.01 -56.00
N GLU A 7 -0.56 -29.78 -56.06
CA GLU A 7 -1.26 -28.88 -55.13
C GLU A 7 -1.23 -29.41 -53.70
N ASP A 8 -1.38 -30.73 -53.54
CA ASP A 8 -1.23 -31.39 -52.24
C ASP A 8 0.19 -31.26 -51.68
N ALA A 9 1.22 -31.37 -52.53
CA ALA A 9 2.60 -31.15 -52.11
C ALA A 9 2.84 -29.72 -51.61
N ILE A 10 2.31 -28.70 -52.32
CA ILE A 10 2.40 -27.29 -51.89
C ILE A 10 1.69 -27.10 -50.54
N ARG A 11 0.50 -27.65 -50.38
CA ARG A 11 -0.26 -27.56 -49.12
C ARG A 11 0.51 -28.17 -47.95
N LEU A 12 1.10 -29.34 -48.13
CA LEU A 12 1.90 -30.02 -47.10
C LEU A 12 3.18 -29.26 -46.76
N GLN A 13 3.84 -28.65 -47.75
CA GLN A 13 5.02 -27.80 -47.53
C GLN A 13 4.66 -26.57 -46.70
N PHE A 14 3.57 -25.89 -47.05
CA PHE A 14 3.08 -24.75 -46.28
C PHE A 14 2.72 -25.14 -44.85
N ASP A 15 1.97 -26.23 -44.66
CA ASP A 15 1.60 -26.73 -43.33
C ASP A 15 2.83 -27.06 -42.47
N CYS A 16 3.83 -27.72 -43.06
CA CYS A 16 5.10 -28.00 -42.38
C CYS A 16 5.83 -26.71 -41.95
N LEU A 17 5.86 -25.70 -42.82
CA LEU A 17 6.46 -24.39 -42.50
C LEU A 17 5.67 -23.67 -41.41
N ALA A 18 4.34 -23.65 -41.49
CA ALA A 18 3.47 -23.04 -40.49
C ALA A 18 3.68 -23.68 -39.11
N ARG A 19 3.67 -25.02 -39.01
CA ARG A 19 3.97 -25.74 -37.76
C ARG A 19 5.37 -25.41 -37.23
N LYS A 20 6.38 -25.32 -38.10
CA LYS A 20 7.75 -24.94 -37.69
C LYS A 20 7.82 -23.51 -37.14
N VAL A 21 7.11 -22.56 -37.76
CA VAL A 21 7.05 -21.17 -37.28
C VAL A 21 6.41 -21.14 -35.90
N VAL A 22 5.22 -21.75 -35.72
CA VAL A 22 4.53 -21.80 -34.42
C VAL A 22 5.42 -22.42 -33.35
N ALA A 23 6.03 -23.58 -33.64
CA ALA A 23 6.92 -24.25 -32.69
C ALA A 23 8.15 -23.41 -32.31
N ARG A 24 8.72 -22.65 -33.25
CA ARG A 24 9.83 -21.73 -32.97
C ARG A 24 9.37 -20.51 -32.16
N THR A 25 8.19 -19.97 -32.45
CA THR A 25 7.62 -18.84 -31.71
C THR A 25 7.42 -19.20 -30.24
N VAL A 26 6.84 -20.38 -29.94
CA VAL A 26 6.68 -20.87 -28.57
C VAL A 26 8.04 -20.97 -27.87
N LYS A 27 9.04 -21.61 -28.50
CA LYS A 27 10.39 -21.73 -27.92
C LYS A 27 11.07 -20.37 -27.67
N ASN A 28 10.86 -19.41 -28.57
CA ASN A 28 11.39 -18.06 -28.39
C ASN A 28 10.70 -17.35 -27.22
N TYR A 29 9.39 -17.50 -27.08
CA TYR A 29 8.62 -16.97 -25.97
C TYR A 29 9.09 -17.54 -24.64
N ASP A 30 9.20 -18.86 -24.51
CA ASP A 30 9.67 -19.51 -23.27
C ASP A 30 11.08 -19.06 -22.89
N ARG A 31 11.96 -18.91 -23.89
CA ARG A 31 13.33 -18.39 -23.67
C ARG A 31 13.30 -16.97 -23.14
N GLU A 32 12.40 -16.14 -23.63
CA GLU A 32 12.27 -14.75 -23.20
C GLU A 32 11.68 -14.65 -21.79
N LEU A 33 10.66 -15.46 -21.46
CA LEU A 33 10.17 -15.60 -20.09
C LEU A 33 11.29 -15.97 -19.12
N GLY A 34 12.11 -16.97 -19.45
CA GLY A 34 13.26 -17.36 -18.63
C GLY A 34 14.40 -16.33 -18.58
N ARG A 35 14.47 -15.37 -19.52
CA ARG A 35 15.41 -14.24 -19.43
C ARG A 35 14.87 -13.17 -18.48
N ARG A 36 13.58 -12.84 -18.57
CA ARG A 36 12.90 -11.88 -17.69
C ARG A 36 12.91 -12.37 -16.26
N ALA A 37 12.50 -13.61 -15.99
CA ALA A 37 12.51 -14.19 -14.64
C ALA A 37 13.90 -14.25 -13.96
N ARG A 38 15.00 -14.13 -14.72
CA ARG A 38 16.37 -14.05 -14.16
C ARG A 38 16.79 -12.62 -13.77
N ARG A 39 16.03 -11.61 -14.19
CA ARG A 39 16.38 -10.18 -14.05
C ARG A 39 15.27 -9.35 -13.42
N GLU A 40 14.05 -9.82 -13.49
CA GLU A 40 12.83 -9.11 -13.11
C GLU A 40 12.02 -9.99 -12.17
N THR A 41 11.45 -9.36 -11.15
CA THR A 41 10.45 -9.94 -10.25
C THR A 41 9.12 -9.24 -10.53
N PRO A 42 8.02 -9.95 -10.81
CA PRO A 42 6.74 -9.31 -11.03
C PRO A 42 6.22 -8.68 -9.73
N PHE A 43 5.52 -7.55 -9.83
CA PHE A 43 5.00 -6.84 -8.65
C PHE A 43 4.08 -7.69 -7.76
N CYS A 44 3.36 -8.66 -8.34
CA CYS A 44 2.48 -9.56 -7.57
C CYS A 44 3.24 -10.59 -6.71
N GLU A 45 4.54 -10.77 -6.93
CA GLU A 45 5.40 -11.65 -6.11
C GLU A 45 6.19 -10.87 -5.05
N LEU A 46 6.14 -9.53 -5.06
CA LEU A 46 6.78 -8.70 -4.06
C LEU A 46 5.93 -8.58 -2.80
N SER A 47 6.58 -8.59 -1.64
CA SER A 47 5.92 -8.29 -0.37
C SER A 47 5.57 -6.80 -0.26
N GLU A 48 4.58 -6.46 0.59
CA GLU A 48 4.25 -5.06 0.89
C GLU A 48 5.47 -4.28 1.42
N MET A 49 6.31 -4.94 2.21
CA MET A 49 7.53 -4.33 2.74
C MET A 49 8.52 -3.93 1.64
N GLU A 50 8.72 -4.80 0.63
CA GLU A 50 9.58 -4.53 -0.52
C GLU A 50 8.99 -3.42 -1.40
N LEU A 51 7.67 -3.45 -1.64
CA LEU A 51 6.98 -2.41 -2.40
C LEU A 51 7.15 -1.03 -1.75
N ASN A 52 7.05 -0.96 -0.41
CA ASN A 52 7.22 0.28 0.35
C ASN A 52 8.65 0.86 0.25
N HIS A 53 9.66 0.05 -0.14
CA HIS A 53 11.05 0.50 -0.32
C HIS A 53 11.42 0.89 -1.76
N ILE A 54 10.56 0.64 -2.75
CA ILE A 54 10.87 0.91 -4.17
C ILE A 54 10.82 2.41 -4.50
N GLY A 55 10.13 3.20 -3.67
CA GLY A 55 10.14 4.67 -3.74
C GLY A 55 10.98 5.26 -2.62
N VAL A 56 11.83 6.23 -2.95
CA VAL A 56 12.33 7.21 -1.97
C VAL A 56 11.46 8.44 -2.12
N LEU A 57 10.68 8.74 -1.08
CA LEU A 57 10.05 10.05 -0.93
C LEU A 57 11.01 10.91 -0.12
N ASP A 58 11.38 12.07 -0.65
CA ASP A 58 12.09 13.06 0.14
C ASP A 58 11.12 13.56 1.22
N GLU A 59 11.46 13.34 2.50
CA GLU A 59 10.69 13.89 3.61
C GLU A 59 11.25 15.27 3.99
N TYR A 60 10.46 16.33 3.80
CA TYR A 60 10.84 17.66 4.26
C TYR A 60 10.11 18.00 5.57
N SER A 61 10.81 18.63 6.52
CA SER A 61 10.23 18.99 7.83
C SER A 61 9.08 20.01 7.76
N VAL A 62 8.84 20.60 6.59
CA VAL A 62 7.72 21.52 6.33
C VAL A 62 6.45 20.80 5.89
N GLU A 63 6.53 19.50 5.59
CA GLU A 63 5.41 18.71 5.05
C GLU A 63 4.53 18.10 6.14
N PHE A 64 4.97 18.11 7.41
CA PHE A 64 4.22 17.55 8.52
C PHE A 64 4.32 18.38 9.80
N THR A 65 3.32 18.24 10.67
CA THR A 65 3.42 18.65 12.07
C THR A 65 3.73 17.42 12.93
N SER A 66 4.74 17.53 13.79
CA SER A 66 5.12 16.51 14.76
C SER A 66 4.43 16.75 16.12
N PHE A 67 3.95 15.67 16.73
CA PHE A 67 3.47 15.65 18.11
C PHE A 67 4.31 14.66 18.93
N ASP A 68 4.83 15.10 20.07
CA ASP A 68 5.42 14.19 21.05
C ASP A 68 4.31 13.57 21.90
N VAL A 69 4.26 12.24 21.90
CA VAL A 69 3.30 11.44 22.67
C VAL A 69 4.08 10.45 23.51
N PHE A 70 4.39 10.85 24.76
CA PHE A 70 5.18 10.04 25.69
C PHE A 70 6.54 9.60 25.10
N GLY A 71 7.23 10.51 24.40
CA GLY A 71 8.53 10.23 23.78
C GLY A 71 8.45 9.51 22.43
N SER A 72 7.24 9.27 21.90
CA SER A 72 7.03 8.79 20.53
C SER A 72 6.63 9.95 19.62
N GLU A 73 7.35 10.15 18.52
CA GLU A 73 7.02 11.17 17.52
C GLU A 73 5.90 10.68 16.60
N VAL A 74 4.78 11.39 16.60
CA VAL A 74 3.69 11.18 15.64
C VAL A 74 3.69 12.30 14.61
N ARG A 75 3.83 11.95 13.33
CA ARG A 75 3.86 12.89 12.21
C ARG A 75 2.52 12.90 11.49
N ILE A 76 1.96 14.09 11.30
CA ILE A 76 0.69 14.29 10.59
C ILE A 76 0.93 15.26 9.44
N TYR A 77 0.65 14.80 8.22
CA TYR A 77 0.87 15.55 6.98
C TYR A 77 -0.31 16.45 6.60
N ASP A 78 -1.53 16.08 7.01
CA ASP A 78 -2.72 16.88 6.71
C ASP A 78 -2.80 18.10 7.64
N GLU A 79 -2.68 19.29 7.06
CA GLU A 79 -2.65 20.56 7.79
C GLU A 79 -3.97 20.83 8.54
N ARG A 80 -5.12 20.52 7.92
CA ARG A 80 -6.44 20.74 8.53
C ARG A 80 -6.63 19.83 9.75
N LEU A 81 -6.23 18.57 9.63
CA LEU A 81 -6.23 17.62 10.73
C LEU A 81 -5.28 18.07 11.85
N CYS A 82 -4.10 18.58 11.51
CA CYS A 82 -3.17 19.14 12.49
C CYS A 82 -3.79 20.28 13.29
N GLU A 83 -4.42 21.25 12.62
CA GLU A 83 -5.08 22.37 13.28
C GLU A 83 -6.25 21.91 14.16
N ALA A 84 -7.04 20.92 13.72
CA ALA A 84 -8.08 20.33 14.53
C ALA A 84 -7.52 19.63 15.79
N ILE A 85 -6.42 18.90 15.64
CA ILE A 85 -5.75 18.21 16.76
C ILE A 85 -5.11 19.20 17.74
N LYS A 86 -4.52 20.30 17.26
CA LYS A 86 -3.93 21.36 18.11
C LYS A 86 -4.96 22.04 19.01
N LYS A 87 -6.22 22.11 18.58
CA LYS A 87 -7.35 22.67 19.36
C LYS A 87 -7.81 21.73 20.50
N LEU A 88 -7.35 20.46 20.55
CA LEU A 88 -7.67 19.53 21.64
C LEU A 88 -6.86 19.81 22.91
N THR A 89 -7.39 19.38 24.06
CA THR A 89 -6.58 19.28 25.28
C THR A 89 -5.53 18.17 25.13
N GLU A 90 -4.38 18.33 25.79
CA GLU A 90 -3.27 17.38 25.72
C GLU A 90 -3.70 15.93 26.03
N SER A 91 -4.50 15.72 27.09
CA SER A 91 -5.02 14.38 27.43
C SER A 91 -5.85 13.76 26.30
N ARG A 92 -6.75 14.54 25.67
CA ARG A 92 -7.58 14.06 24.56
C ARG A 92 -6.76 13.78 23.31
N ARG A 93 -5.82 14.68 23.01
CA ARG A 93 -4.87 14.54 21.92
C ARG A 93 -4.05 13.26 22.07
N ASN A 94 -3.44 13.04 23.23
CA ASN A 94 -2.58 11.88 23.45
C ASN A 94 -3.37 10.56 23.35
N ILE A 95 -4.59 10.50 23.90
CA ILE A 95 -5.48 9.34 23.75
C ILE A 95 -5.79 9.04 22.27
N LEU A 96 -6.09 10.07 21.49
CA LEU A 96 -6.36 9.91 20.06
C LEU A 96 -5.12 9.43 19.31
N LEU A 97 -3.98 10.10 19.51
CA LEU A 97 -2.74 9.79 18.81
C LEU A 97 -2.24 8.39 19.15
N MET A 98 -2.26 7.99 20.42
CA MET A 98 -1.91 6.62 20.81
C MET A 98 -2.83 5.58 20.17
N SER A 99 -4.14 5.84 20.11
CA SER A 99 -5.09 4.85 19.60
C SER A 99 -5.06 4.67 18.08
N TYR A 100 -4.80 5.72 17.31
CA TYR A 100 -4.91 5.69 15.84
C TYR A 100 -3.57 5.72 15.12
N PHE A 101 -2.54 6.34 15.71
CA PHE A 101 -1.23 6.45 15.08
C PHE A 101 -0.20 5.50 15.67
N LEU A 102 -0.32 5.15 16.96
CA LEU A 102 0.55 4.16 17.62
C LEU A 102 -0.13 2.79 17.78
N GLU A 103 -1.34 2.64 17.26
CA GLU A 103 -2.13 1.39 17.28
C GLU A 103 -2.33 0.78 18.68
N MET A 104 -2.23 1.59 19.74
CA MET A 104 -2.38 1.13 21.11
C MET A 104 -3.86 0.87 21.45
N THR A 105 -4.09 -0.19 22.20
CA THR A 105 -5.41 -0.54 22.72
C THR A 105 -5.83 0.38 23.88
N ASP A 106 -7.14 0.44 24.16
CA ASP A 106 -7.64 1.20 25.32
C ASP A 106 -7.03 0.77 26.66
N ALA A 107 -6.62 -0.50 26.77
CA ALA A 107 -6.01 -1.03 27.98
C ALA A 107 -4.57 -0.52 28.14
N GLU A 108 -3.77 -0.57 27.08
CA GLU A 108 -2.39 -0.05 27.09
C GLU A 108 -2.39 1.47 27.31
N ILE A 109 -3.32 2.19 26.68
CA ILE A 109 -3.46 3.65 26.88
C ILE A 109 -3.87 3.96 28.33
N ALA A 110 -4.78 3.17 28.90
CA ALA A 110 -5.22 3.33 30.29
C ALA A 110 -4.06 3.16 31.28
N GLU A 111 -3.17 2.20 31.02
CA GLU A 111 -1.95 1.99 31.81
C GLU A 111 -0.98 3.18 31.69
N VAL A 112 -0.71 3.67 30.47
CA VAL A 112 0.18 4.82 30.24
C VAL A 112 -0.35 6.12 30.84
N MET A 113 -1.66 6.35 30.74
CA MET A 113 -2.30 7.58 31.20
C MET A 113 -2.71 7.53 32.69
N GLU A 114 -2.55 6.39 33.36
CA GLU A 114 -3.04 6.14 34.71
C GLU A 114 -4.56 6.43 34.85
N MET A 115 -5.35 5.98 33.88
CA MET A 115 -6.80 6.22 33.81
C MET A 115 -7.59 4.92 33.69
N GLU A 116 -8.86 4.95 34.09
CA GLU A 116 -9.80 3.87 33.84
C GLU A 116 -10.00 3.62 32.34
N ARG A 117 -9.94 2.34 31.90
CA ARG A 117 -10.15 1.94 30.50
C ARG A 117 -11.45 2.48 29.91
N PHE A 118 -12.52 2.50 30.70
CA PHE A 118 -13.81 3.04 30.24
C PHE A 118 -13.73 4.55 29.95
N SER A 119 -12.97 5.29 30.76
CA SER A 119 -12.73 6.73 30.55
C SER A 119 -11.93 6.99 29.27
N ILE A 120 -10.94 6.14 28.97
CA ILE A 120 -10.19 6.20 27.70
C ILE A 120 -11.12 5.97 26.51
N CYS A 121 -11.90 4.88 26.52
CA CYS A 121 -12.83 4.57 25.43
C CYS A 121 -13.84 5.70 25.21
N ARG A 122 -14.46 6.21 26.29
CA ARG A 122 -15.40 7.34 26.22
C ARG A 122 -14.73 8.60 25.67
N ASN A 123 -13.52 8.92 26.14
CA ASN A 123 -12.76 10.07 25.69
C ASN A 123 -12.42 9.94 24.20
N ARG A 124 -11.88 8.79 23.77
CA ARG A 124 -11.56 8.53 22.37
C ARG A 124 -12.76 8.73 21.45
N LEU A 125 -13.91 8.14 21.79
CA LEU A 125 -15.13 8.28 20.99
C LEU A 125 -15.61 9.74 20.90
N HIS A 126 -15.57 10.46 22.03
CA HIS A 126 -15.97 11.86 22.06
C HIS A 126 -15.00 12.76 21.28
N THR A 127 -13.69 12.56 21.46
CA THR A 127 -12.63 13.29 20.78
C THR A 127 -12.67 13.06 19.27
N LEU A 128 -12.93 11.83 18.83
CA LEU A 128 -13.10 11.52 17.40
C LEU A 128 -14.27 12.29 16.80
N LYS A 129 -15.41 12.34 17.50
CA LYS A 129 -16.58 13.11 17.05
C LYS A 129 -16.27 14.62 16.98
N LEU A 130 -15.52 15.13 17.95
CA LEU A 130 -15.12 16.54 18.00
C LEU A 130 -14.20 16.91 16.83
N ILE A 131 -13.16 16.09 16.57
CA ILE A 131 -12.30 16.28 15.39
C ILE A 131 -13.09 16.21 14.10
N LYS A 132 -13.99 15.23 13.96
CA LYS A 132 -14.80 15.10 12.76
C LYS A 132 -15.59 16.38 12.48
N ASN A 133 -16.24 16.95 13.49
CA ASN A 133 -16.98 18.19 13.35
C ASN A 133 -16.05 19.36 12.95
N MET A 134 -14.90 19.49 13.61
CA MET A 134 -13.95 20.57 13.32
C MET A 134 -13.32 20.45 11.93
N TYR A 135 -13.19 19.23 11.42
CA TYR A 135 -12.67 18.95 10.10
C TYR A 135 -13.71 19.18 8.99
N GLU A 136 -15.00 19.00 9.28
CA GLU A 136 -16.11 19.25 8.33
C GLU A 136 -16.55 20.72 8.29
N GLU A 137 -16.25 21.52 9.32
CA GLU A 137 -16.63 22.93 9.45
C GLU A 137 -15.65 23.92 8.77
N GLU A 138 -14.52 23.45 8.21
CA GLU A 138 -13.50 24.22 7.45
C GLU A 138 -13.20 23.59 6.06
#